data_AF-A0A497LKS7-F1
#
_entry.id   AF-A0A497LKS7-F1
#
_cell.length_a   1.000
_cell.length_b   1.000
_cell.length_c   1.000
_cell.angle_alpha   90.00
_cell.angle_beta   90.00
_cell.angle_gamma   90.00
#
_symmetry.space_group_name_H-M   'P 1'
#
loop_
_entity.id
_entity.type
_entity.pdbx_description
1 polymer ?
#
loop_
_entity_poly.entity_id
_entity_poly.type
_entity_poly.pdbx_seq_one_letter_code
_entity_poly.pdbx_strand_id
1 'polypeptide(L)'
;MPELKIEAGKTLMVSGPASTMLLEGEAYILGAPLKPGEKVTIRRWRLLPVYAVENCRLKVELGSGGSLDKYDGSTIPEGWWKAARRIVEAAGLKPLTVAVLGGVDVGKTAFTVFLANQALKGDVRVSIVDGDVGQSDLGPPCTLGAAQLGKPVFDLFFVSPERLEFAGSTTSSKVRGRLLEALKRLYSEEKQRSRLVVLNTDGWISGDGAEAYKVSLVKAVEAEVAVGLQTSGELEPVLERLEAGGLQVVRLPASPKVRARSRGERRGLRWQSYAKYFAEASTRSLSLQQVKVSGLPEPKPGAILALYAPPGRKLLGIGVALAYNRKRETLKVLTPVKGFVGEVEIGEVLPDFTLAGSSRLRLQR
;
A
#
# COMPACT_ATOMS: atom_id res chain seq x y z
N MET A 1 -9.57 -20.03 20.74
CA MET A 1 -8.26 -19.35 20.63
C MET A 1 -7.49 -19.64 21.91
N PRO A 2 -6.33 -20.32 21.87
CA PRO A 2 -5.46 -20.48 23.04
C PRO A 2 -5.05 -19.11 23.62
N GLU A 3 -4.95 -19.04 24.94
CA GLU A 3 -4.41 -17.88 25.66
C GLU A 3 -2.89 -17.99 25.76
N LEU A 4 -2.21 -16.90 25.48
CA LEU A 4 -0.75 -16.77 25.51
C LEU A 4 -0.37 -15.62 26.43
N LYS A 5 0.54 -15.89 27.36
CA LYS A 5 1.17 -14.84 28.18
C LYS A 5 2.43 -14.31 27.48
N ILE A 6 2.60 -13.00 27.51
CA ILE A 6 3.80 -12.29 27.07
C ILE A 6 4.25 -11.40 28.22
N GLU A 7 5.52 -11.50 28.60
CA GLU A 7 6.12 -10.67 29.63
C GLU A 7 6.39 -9.25 29.10
N ALA A 8 6.34 -8.27 30.01
CA ALA A 8 6.72 -6.89 29.73
C ALA A 8 8.10 -6.81 29.06
N GLY A 9 8.22 -5.96 28.05
CA GLY A 9 9.45 -5.77 27.29
C GLY A 9 9.73 -6.81 26.21
N LYS A 10 8.84 -7.80 25.99
CA LYS A 10 8.99 -8.79 24.91
C LYS A 10 8.09 -8.49 23.71
N THR A 11 8.51 -8.96 22.54
CA THR A 11 7.71 -8.93 21.31
C THR A 11 7.29 -10.33 20.89
N LEU A 12 6.01 -10.51 20.57
CA LEU A 12 5.52 -11.65 19.80
C LEU A 12 5.35 -11.25 18.34
N MET A 13 6.16 -11.86 17.48
CA MET A 13 5.99 -11.77 16.04
C MET A 13 4.91 -12.74 15.59
N VAL A 14 3.85 -12.22 14.98
CA VAL A 14 2.71 -13.00 14.51
C VAL A 14 2.72 -13.04 12.99
N SER A 15 3.00 -14.21 12.42
CA SER A 15 2.95 -14.46 10.98
C SER A 15 1.56 -14.97 10.59
N GLY A 16 0.95 -14.32 9.61
CA GLY A 16 -0.39 -14.68 9.16
C GLY A 16 -0.41 -15.80 8.11
N PRO A 17 -1.53 -16.52 7.96
CA PRO A 17 -2.86 -16.16 8.45
C PRO A 17 -3.00 -16.40 9.95
N ALA A 18 -3.40 -15.38 10.69
CA ALA A 18 -3.59 -15.46 12.13
C ALA A 18 -4.56 -14.36 12.60
N SER A 19 -5.04 -14.48 13.83
CA SER A 19 -5.63 -13.35 14.53
C SER A 19 -5.17 -13.31 15.98
N THR A 20 -5.07 -12.10 16.52
CA THR A 20 -4.69 -11.85 17.91
C THR A 20 -5.68 -10.89 18.56
N MET A 21 -5.92 -11.05 19.85
CA MET A 21 -6.79 -10.19 20.64
C MET A 21 -6.17 -10.02 22.02
N LEU A 22 -6.00 -8.77 22.44
CA LEU A 22 -5.56 -8.46 23.80
C LEU A 22 -6.72 -8.71 24.78
N LEU A 23 -6.46 -9.43 25.87
CA LEU A 23 -7.40 -9.58 26.98
C LEU A 23 -7.07 -8.65 28.13
N GLU A 24 -5.79 -8.50 28.43
CA GLU A 24 -5.27 -7.81 29.62
C GLU A 24 -3.82 -7.36 29.39
N GLY A 25 -3.43 -6.26 30.03
CA GLY A 25 -2.12 -5.59 29.90
C GLY A 25 -2.13 -4.49 28.84
N GLU A 26 -0.94 -3.97 28.52
CA GLU A 26 -0.71 -2.95 27.50
C GLU A 26 0.25 -3.47 26.41
N ALA A 27 -0.19 -3.46 25.15
CA ALA A 27 0.60 -3.88 24.00
C ALA A 27 0.37 -3.01 22.76
N TYR A 28 1.36 -2.99 21.87
CA TYR A 28 1.34 -2.19 20.65
C TYR A 28 1.71 -3.02 19.43
N ILE A 29 1.09 -2.69 18.30
CA ILE A 29 1.50 -3.18 16.98
C ILE A 29 1.89 -1.98 16.13
N LEU A 30 3.15 -1.91 15.69
CA LEU A 30 3.67 -0.81 14.88
C LEU A 30 3.27 0.56 15.46
N GLY A 31 3.41 0.74 16.77
CA GLY A 31 3.10 2.00 17.46
C GLY A 31 1.60 2.28 17.69
N ALA A 32 0.69 1.47 17.15
CA ALA A 32 -0.73 1.55 17.48
C ALA A 32 -1.06 0.73 18.74
N PRO A 33 -1.79 1.29 19.72
CA PRO A 33 -2.19 0.54 20.92
C PRO A 33 -3.21 -0.54 20.57
N LEU A 34 -3.09 -1.72 21.18
CA LEU A 34 -4.11 -2.75 21.15
C LEU A 34 -5.14 -2.47 22.24
N LYS A 35 -6.42 -2.38 21.87
CA LYS A 35 -7.49 -2.25 22.85
C LYS A 35 -7.93 -3.64 23.34
N PRO A 36 -8.15 -3.86 24.65
CA PRO A 36 -8.71 -5.11 25.13
C PRO A 36 -10.02 -5.48 24.41
N GLY A 37 -10.13 -6.73 23.98
CA GLY A 37 -11.26 -7.24 23.19
C GLY A 37 -11.23 -6.93 21.69
N GLU A 38 -10.30 -6.09 21.21
CA GLU A 38 -10.15 -5.81 19.78
C GLU A 38 -9.47 -6.99 19.07
N LYS A 39 -10.14 -7.55 18.06
CA LYS A 39 -9.56 -8.61 17.21
C LYS A 39 -8.76 -7.99 16.07
N VAL A 40 -7.46 -8.29 16.04
CA VAL A 40 -6.56 -7.93 14.93
C VAL A 40 -6.35 -9.14 14.03
N THR A 41 -6.58 -8.96 12.73
CA THR A 41 -6.36 -10.00 11.71
C THR A 41 -5.02 -9.79 11.02
N ILE A 42 -4.17 -10.82 11.02
CA ILE A 42 -2.90 -10.85 10.31
C ILE A 42 -3.09 -11.69 9.05
N ARG A 43 -2.99 -11.05 7.88
CA ARG A 43 -3.20 -11.72 6.59
C ARG A 43 -2.05 -12.67 6.24
N ARG A 44 -2.31 -13.61 5.34
CA ARG A 44 -1.29 -14.51 4.80
C ARG A 44 -0.09 -13.72 4.27
N TRP A 45 1.13 -14.12 4.66
CA TRP A 45 2.41 -13.49 4.27
C TRP A 45 2.63 -12.07 4.83
N ARG A 46 1.81 -11.66 5.79
CA ARG A 46 2.08 -10.49 6.64
C ARG A 46 2.60 -10.95 8.00
N LEU A 47 3.45 -10.12 8.58
CA LEU A 47 4.13 -10.35 9.84
C LEU A 47 3.98 -9.08 10.66
N LEU A 48 3.37 -9.17 11.84
CA LEU A 48 3.14 -8.03 12.72
C LEU A 48 3.82 -8.24 14.09
N PRO A 49 4.54 -7.24 14.61
CA PRO A 49 5.11 -7.29 15.95
C PRO A 49 4.07 -6.87 17.00
N VAL A 50 3.75 -7.75 17.95
CA VAL A 50 2.97 -7.41 19.15
C VAL A 50 3.96 -7.18 20.30
N TYR A 51 4.30 -5.92 20.56
CA TYR A 51 5.21 -5.54 21.64
C TYR A 51 4.43 -5.33 22.93
N ALA A 52 4.78 -6.04 23.99
CA ALA A 52 4.16 -5.94 25.30
C ALA A 52 4.91 -4.91 26.16
N VAL A 53 4.22 -3.84 26.56
CA VAL A 53 4.75 -2.83 27.49
C VAL A 53 4.60 -3.33 28.92
N GLU A 54 3.47 -3.97 29.21
CA GLU A 54 3.21 -4.67 30.47
C GLU A 54 3.07 -6.18 30.23
N ASN A 55 2.95 -6.96 31.31
CA ASN A 55 2.59 -8.36 31.19
C ASN A 55 1.22 -8.50 30.53
N CYS A 56 1.19 -9.11 29.34
CA CYS A 56 0.00 -9.19 28.52
C CYS A 56 -0.54 -10.62 28.46
N ARG A 57 -1.87 -10.72 28.34
CA ARG A 57 -2.56 -11.95 28.01
C ARG A 57 -3.29 -11.78 26.69
N LEU A 58 -2.91 -12.59 25.70
CA LEU A 58 -3.44 -12.54 24.34
C LEU A 58 -4.20 -13.81 24.01
N LYS A 59 -5.31 -13.70 23.28
CA LYS A 59 -5.87 -14.83 22.51
C LYS A 59 -5.25 -14.81 21.13
N VAL A 60 -4.67 -15.93 20.71
CA VAL A 60 -4.10 -16.07 19.37
C VAL A 60 -4.73 -17.26 18.66
N GLU A 61 -5.05 -17.09 17.38
CA GLU A 61 -5.54 -18.16 16.51
C GLU A 61 -4.67 -18.19 15.26
N LEU A 62 -4.05 -19.35 14.99
CA LEU A 62 -3.23 -19.56 13.81
C LEU A 62 -4.07 -20.26 12.74
N GLY A 63 -4.09 -19.68 11.55
CA GLY A 63 -4.55 -20.36 10.34
C GLY A 63 -3.43 -21.18 9.71
N SER A 64 -3.76 -21.90 8.63
CA SER A 64 -2.79 -22.72 7.90
C SER A 64 -1.60 -21.89 7.41
N GLY A 65 -0.40 -22.26 7.88
CA GLY A 65 0.87 -21.58 7.59
C GLY A 65 1.19 -20.37 8.46
N GLY A 66 0.35 -20.03 9.44
CA GLY A 66 0.65 -19.03 10.46
C GLY A 66 1.65 -19.54 11.49
N SER A 67 2.45 -18.64 12.06
CA SER A 67 3.47 -18.97 13.06
C SER A 67 3.64 -17.85 14.08
N LEU A 68 4.25 -18.21 15.21
CA LEU A 68 4.55 -17.31 16.32
C LEU A 68 6.01 -17.43 16.72
N ASP A 69 6.68 -16.29 16.85
CA ASP A 69 8.06 -16.21 17.34
C ASP A 69 8.14 -15.16 18.43
N LYS A 70 8.79 -15.48 19.55
CA LYS A 70 8.98 -14.56 20.68
C LYS A 70 10.40 -14.02 20.67
N TYR A 71 10.55 -12.74 20.96
CA TYR A 71 11.84 -12.05 21.07
C TYR A 71 11.87 -11.16 22.30
N ASP A 72 13.04 -11.04 22.90
CA ASP A 72 13.30 -10.04 23.94
C ASP A 72 13.45 -8.66 23.29
N GLY A 73 12.88 -7.64 23.93
CA GLY A 73 12.89 -6.26 23.43
C GLY A 73 11.89 -5.99 22.30
N SER A 74 11.88 -4.74 21.85
CA SER A 74 11.13 -4.29 20.66
C SER A 74 11.84 -4.74 19.38
N THR A 75 11.10 -5.29 18.43
CA THR A 75 11.62 -5.60 17.08
C THR A 75 11.57 -4.42 16.11
N ILE A 76 11.01 -3.28 16.53
CA ILE A 76 11.10 -2.01 15.81
C ILE A 76 12.47 -1.39 16.12
N PRO A 77 13.33 -1.12 15.11
CA PRO A 77 14.65 -0.55 15.34
C PRO A 77 14.61 0.80 16.07
N GLU A 78 15.58 1.05 16.95
CA GLU A 78 15.70 2.32 17.67
C GLU A 78 15.80 3.53 16.70
N GLY A 79 16.47 3.34 15.56
CA GLY A 79 16.55 4.36 14.50
C GLY A 79 15.18 4.77 13.96
N TRP A 80 14.22 3.84 13.89
CA TRP A 80 12.85 4.17 13.47
C TRP A 80 12.16 5.05 14.51
N TRP A 81 12.31 4.74 15.80
CA TRP A 81 11.78 5.58 16.89
C TRP A 81 12.36 6.99 16.86
N LYS A 82 13.68 7.12 16.74
CA LYS A 82 14.38 8.42 16.64
C LYS A 82 13.88 9.23 15.43
N ALA A 83 13.76 8.60 14.27
CA ALA A 83 13.28 9.26 13.06
C ALA A 83 11.81 9.68 13.19
N ALA A 84 10.93 8.78 13.64
CA ALA A 84 9.51 9.06 13.79
C ALA A 84 9.26 10.22 14.76
N ARG A 85 9.95 10.22 15.92
CA ARG A 85 9.86 11.33 16.88
C ARG A 85 10.21 12.68 16.23
N ARG A 86 11.38 12.77 15.57
CA ARG A 86 11.83 14.02 14.92
C ARG A 86 10.88 14.49 13.82
N ILE A 87 10.37 13.55 13.02
CA ILE A 87 9.42 13.85 11.93
C ILE A 87 8.09 14.36 12.49
N VAL A 88 7.56 13.70 13.52
CA VAL A 88 6.28 14.08 14.15
C VAL A 88 6.39 15.43 14.85
N GLU A 89 7.48 15.67 15.60
CA GLU A 89 7.76 16.97 16.21
C GLU A 89 7.82 18.09 15.16
N ALA A 90 8.55 17.86 14.05
CA ALA A 90 8.62 18.83 12.95
C ALA A 90 7.25 19.07 12.27
N ALA A 91 6.47 18.02 12.05
CA ALA A 91 5.13 18.09 11.45
C ALA A 91 4.12 18.84 12.35
N GLY A 92 4.33 18.84 13.66
CA GLY A 92 3.56 19.66 14.61
C GLY A 92 3.78 21.15 14.41
N LEU A 93 4.98 21.56 13.99
CA LEU A 93 5.35 22.96 13.79
C LEU A 93 4.96 23.48 12.40
N LYS A 94 5.13 22.67 11.35
CA LYS A 94 4.82 23.04 9.97
C LYS A 94 4.38 21.82 9.15
N PRO A 95 3.63 21.99 8.05
CA PRO A 95 3.36 20.90 7.12
C PRO A 95 4.66 20.22 6.65
N LEU A 96 4.63 18.90 6.56
CA LEU A 96 5.78 18.08 6.21
C LEU A 96 5.36 16.91 5.33
N THR A 97 6.16 16.62 4.31
CA THR A 97 6.01 15.51 3.38
C THR A 97 7.24 14.62 3.46
N VAL A 98 7.00 13.34 3.69
CA VAL A 98 8.05 12.33 3.89
C VAL A 98 7.93 11.27 2.80
N ALA A 99 8.99 11.10 2.01
CA ALA A 99 9.10 10.01 1.05
C ALA A 99 9.83 8.81 1.68
N VAL A 100 9.18 7.64 1.72
CA VAL A 100 9.77 6.40 2.23
C VAL A 100 10.31 5.57 1.07
N LEU A 101 11.64 5.45 1.00
CA LEU A 101 12.41 4.84 -0.08
C LEU A 101 13.10 3.56 0.39
N GLY A 102 13.45 2.69 -0.57
CA GLY A 102 14.13 1.43 -0.28
C GLY A 102 13.74 0.29 -1.22
N GLY A 103 14.55 -0.77 -1.21
CA GLY A 103 14.33 -1.96 -2.02
C GLY A 103 13.06 -2.72 -1.65
N VAL A 104 12.82 -3.83 -2.34
CA VAL A 104 11.75 -4.77 -1.97
C VAL A 104 12.05 -5.42 -0.61
N ASP A 105 11.02 -5.63 0.21
CA ASP A 105 11.13 -6.34 1.50
C ASP A 105 12.18 -5.75 2.48
N VAL A 106 12.26 -4.41 2.59
CA VAL A 106 13.09 -3.70 3.60
C VAL A 106 12.28 -3.09 4.77
N GLY A 107 10.95 -3.23 4.74
CA GLY A 107 10.07 -2.73 5.80
C GLY A 107 9.39 -1.38 5.54
N LYS A 108 9.41 -0.84 4.31
CA LYS A 108 8.81 0.47 3.96
C LYS A 108 7.36 0.64 4.43
N THR A 109 6.49 -0.31 4.12
CA THR A 109 5.09 -0.29 4.57
C THR A 109 4.99 -0.31 6.10
N ALA A 110 5.79 -1.12 6.78
CA ALA A 110 5.77 -1.21 8.24
C ALA A 110 6.24 0.10 8.89
N PHE A 111 7.29 0.73 8.33
CA PHE A 111 7.72 2.06 8.77
C PHE A 111 6.67 3.13 8.50
N THR A 112 6.01 3.08 7.32
CA THR A 112 4.92 4.00 6.98
C THR A 112 3.78 3.92 7.99
N VAL A 113 3.32 2.70 8.30
CA VAL A 113 2.28 2.48 9.34
C VAL A 113 2.76 2.95 10.70
N PHE A 114 3.99 2.60 11.09
CA PHE A 114 4.58 3.02 12.36
C PHE A 114 4.64 4.54 12.51
N LEU A 115 5.19 5.25 11.52
CA LEU A 115 5.29 6.70 11.50
C LEU A 115 3.90 7.35 11.58
N ALA A 116 2.92 6.82 10.83
CA ALA A 116 1.58 7.37 10.85
C ALA A 116 0.87 7.17 12.21
N ASN A 117 1.06 6.01 12.84
CA ASN A 117 0.55 5.77 14.19
C ASN A 117 1.23 6.68 15.23
N GLN A 118 2.53 6.97 15.09
CA GLN A 118 3.22 7.94 15.95
C GLN A 118 2.69 9.36 15.73
N ALA A 119 2.42 9.75 14.48
CA ALA A 119 1.81 11.04 14.17
C ALA A 119 0.44 11.20 14.83
N LEU A 120 -0.42 10.18 14.72
CA LEU A 120 -1.73 10.16 15.39
C LEU A 120 -1.62 10.21 16.91
N LYS A 121 -0.64 9.53 17.50
CA LYS A 121 -0.38 9.59 18.95
C LYS A 121 0.05 11.00 19.40
N GLY A 122 0.71 11.76 18.54
CA GLY A 122 1.08 13.16 18.77
C GLY A 122 0.06 14.17 18.23
N ASP A 123 -1.18 13.76 17.97
CA ASP A 123 -2.26 14.61 17.43
C ASP A 123 -1.92 15.32 16.10
N VAL A 124 -0.99 14.76 15.32
CA VAL A 124 -0.63 15.24 13.98
C VAL A 124 -1.51 14.58 12.93
N ARG A 125 -2.32 15.38 12.24
CA ARG A 125 -3.13 14.92 11.09
C ARG A 125 -2.24 14.38 9.98
N VAL A 126 -2.38 13.09 9.67
CA VAL A 126 -1.52 12.38 8.72
C VAL A 126 -2.31 11.78 7.56
N SER A 127 -1.78 11.95 6.35
CA SER A 127 -2.24 11.25 5.14
C SER A 127 -1.17 10.31 4.63
N ILE A 128 -1.63 9.19 4.08
CA ILE A 128 -0.79 8.24 3.34
C ILE A 128 -1.07 8.40 1.87
N VAL A 129 0.00 8.52 1.08
CA VAL A 129 -0.03 8.33 -0.37
C VAL A 129 0.70 7.03 -0.66
N ASP A 130 0.03 6.09 -1.30
CA ASP A 130 0.57 4.79 -1.67
C ASP A 130 1.03 4.78 -3.13
N GLY A 131 2.35 4.81 -3.29
CA GLY A 131 3.14 4.90 -4.50
C GLY A 131 3.46 3.57 -5.18
N ASP A 132 3.07 2.43 -4.59
CA ASP A 132 3.41 1.11 -5.12
C ASP A 132 2.29 0.52 -6.01
N VAL A 133 2.43 0.69 -7.32
CA VAL A 133 1.46 0.13 -8.28
C VAL A 133 1.50 -1.38 -8.41
N GLY A 134 2.59 -2.01 -7.96
CA GLY A 134 2.77 -3.45 -7.98
C GLY A 134 2.16 -4.11 -6.75
N GLN A 135 2.41 -3.55 -5.57
CA GLN A 135 2.00 -4.12 -4.28
C GLN A 135 1.27 -3.12 -3.41
N SER A 136 0.32 -2.40 -4.00
CA SER A 136 -0.46 -1.41 -3.26
C SER A 136 -1.05 -2.02 -1.99
N ASP A 137 -0.76 -1.36 -0.88
CA ASP A 137 -1.26 -1.70 0.44
C ASP A 137 -2.61 -1.02 0.72
N LEU A 138 -2.93 0.06 0.00
CA LEU A 138 -4.14 0.86 0.24
C LEU A 138 -5.21 0.66 -0.85
N GLY A 139 -4.81 0.65 -2.12
CA GLY A 139 -5.68 0.42 -3.27
C GLY A 139 -5.49 -0.97 -3.91
N PRO A 140 -6.28 -1.30 -4.95
CA PRO A 140 -5.96 -2.43 -5.81
C PRO A 140 -4.68 -2.17 -6.62
N PRO A 141 -3.88 -3.19 -6.97
CA PRO A 141 -2.72 -3.00 -7.84
C PRO A 141 -3.10 -2.41 -9.22
N CYS A 142 -2.15 -1.79 -9.91
CA CYS A 142 -2.34 -0.87 -11.06
C CYS A 142 -2.98 0.48 -10.71
N THR A 143 -3.16 0.77 -9.43
CA THR A 143 -3.58 2.09 -8.96
C THR A 143 -2.58 2.64 -7.97
N LEU A 144 -2.62 3.96 -7.82
CA LEU A 144 -2.06 4.70 -6.71
C LEU A 144 -3.22 5.16 -5.85
N GLY A 145 -3.03 5.24 -4.54
CA GLY A 145 -4.12 5.60 -3.62
C GLY A 145 -3.69 6.60 -2.57
N ALA A 146 -4.67 7.30 -2.01
CA ALA A 146 -4.44 8.14 -0.84
C ALA A 146 -5.60 8.05 0.15
N ALA A 147 -5.29 8.19 1.44
CA ALA A 147 -6.27 8.36 2.50
C ALA A 147 -5.68 9.13 3.68
N GLN A 148 -6.52 9.91 4.37
CA GLN A 148 -6.17 10.48 5.66
C GLN A 148 -6.53 9.48 6.76
N LEU A 149 -5.63 9.25 7.70
CA LEU A 149 -5.91 8.33 8.80
C LEU A 149 -6.59 9.10 9.94
N GLY A 150 -7.77 8.65 10.33
CA GLY A 150 -8.49 9.20 11.50
C GLY A 150 -8.28 8.40 12.79
N LYS A 151 -7.65 7.23 12.71
CA LYS A 151 -7.35 6.35 13.86
C LYS A 151 -6.14 5.47 13.56
N PRO A 152 -5.46 4.93 14.59
CA PRO A 152 -4.35 4.02 14.41
C PRO A 152 -4.74 2.78 13.60
N VAL A 153 -3.79 2.25 12.83
CA VAL A 153 -3.97 1.11 11.93
C VAL A 153 -2.82 0.11 12.05
N PHE A 154 -3.09 -1.17 11.80
CA PHE A 154 -2.08 -2.23 11.86
C PHE A 154 -1.62 -2.70 10.48
N ASP A 155 -2.51 -2.60 9.47
CA ASP A 155 -2.26 -2.93 8.07
C ASP A 155 -3.10 -1.96 7.21
N LEU A 156 -2.44 -1.23 6.29
CA LEU A 156 -3.11 -0.30 5.38
C LEU A 156 -4.16 -1.01 4.50
N PHE A 157 -4.05 -2.34 4.34
CA PHE A 157 -5.03 -3.14 3.64
C PHE A 157 -6.46 -2.99 4.16
N PHE A 158 -6.64 -2.63 5.44
CA PHE A 158 -7.98 -2.42 6.00
C PHE A 158 -8.47 -0.96 5.90
N VAL A 159 -7.63 -0.06 5.39
CA VAL A 159 -8.01 1.33 5.10
C VAL A 159 -8.74 1.37 3.76
N SER A 160 -9.77 2.20 3.66
CA SER A 160 -10.43 2.48 2.39
C SER A 160 -9.75 3.69 1.75
N PRO A 161 -9.26 3.60 0.50
CA PRO A 161 -8.77 4.76 -0.21
C PRO A 161 -9.87 5.82 -0.34
N GLU A 162 -9.53 7.06 -0.06
CA GLU A 162 -10.40 8.20 -0.34
C GLU A 162 -10.24 8.67 -1.79
N ARG A 163 -9.05 8.46 -2.35
CA ARG A 163 -8.71 8.81 -3.73
C ARG A 163 -7.92 7.68 -4.35
N LEU A 164 -8.16 7.47 -5.65
CA LEU A 164 -7.43 6.54 -6.48
C LEU A 164 -7.04 7.23 -7.79
N GLU A 165 -5.87 6.88 -8.29
CA GLU A 165 -5.39 7.25 -9.61
C GLU A 165 -4.99 5.98 -10.36
N PHE A 166 -5.34 5.89 -11.64
CA PHE A 166 -5.02 4.71 -12.43
C PHE A 166 -3.63 4.81 -13.05
N ALA A 167 -2.79 3.83 -12.78
CA ALA A 167 -1.48 3.70 -13.41
C ALA A 167 -1.54 2.87 -14.70
N GLY A 168 -2.41 1.87 -14.75
CA GLY A 168 -2.57 1.00 -15.92
C GLY A 168 -1.48 -0.06 -16.13
N SER A 169 -0.52 -0.19 -15.20
CA SER A 169 0.42 -1.30 -15.14
C SER A 169 0.80 -1.60 -13.69
N THR A 170 1.19 -2.85 -13.41
CA THR A 170 1.81 -3.22 -12.11
C THR A 170 3.33 -2.99 -12.10
N THR A 171 3.90 -2.50 -13.21
CA THR A 171 5.35 -2.32 -13.38
C THR A 171 5.70 -0.85 -13.53
N SER A 172 6.30 -0.24 -12.51
CA SER A 172 6.60 1.20 -12.49
C SER A 172 7.43 1.67 -13.69
N SER A 173 8.39 0.86 -14.13
CA SER A 173 9.29 1.22 -15.24
C SER A 173 8.58 1.43 -16.58
N LYS A 174 7.37 0.86 -16.77
CA LYS A 174 6.55 1.01 -17.99
C LYS A 174 5.72 2.30 -18.02
N VAL A 175 5.49 2.92 -16.86
CA VAL A 175 4.49 4.01 -16.70
C VAL A 175 5.02 5.23 -15.92
N ARG A 176 6.35 5.42 -15.87
CA ARG A 176 7.04 6.43 -15.05
C ARG A 176 6.38 7.82 -15.06
N GLY A 177 6.23 8.42 -16.24
CA GLY A 177 5.66 9.78 -16.37
C GLY A 177 4.22 9.86 -15.83
N ARG A 178 3.41 8.85 -16.11
CA ARG A 178 2.04 8.75 -15.57
C ARG A 178 2.03 8.63 -14.05
N LEU A 179 2.94 7.85 -13.46
CA LEU A 179 3.05 7.73 -12.00
C LEU A 179 3.38 9.07 -11.36
N LEU A 180 4.33 9.82 -11.92
CA LEU A 180 4.68 11.14 -11.40
C LEU A 180 3.49 12.10 -11.42
N GLU A 181 2.72 12.14 -12.51
CA GLU A 181 1.54 12.99 -12.61
C GLU A 181 0.40 12.57 -11.68
N ALA A 182 0.17 11.26 -11.52
CA ALA A 182 -0.81 10.74 -10.59
C ALA A 182 -0.41 11.01 -9.12
N LEU A 183 0.87 10.82 -8.78
CA LEU A 183 1.39 11.15 -7.45
C LEU A 183 1.26 12.64 -7.14
N LYS A 184 1.58 13.52 -8.09
CA LYS A 184 1.36 14.97 -7.95
C LYS A 184 -0.08 15.31 -7.60
N ARG A 185 -1.06 14.71 -8.31
CA ARG A 185 -2.49 14.95 -8.05
C ARG A 185 -2.89 14.48 -6.66
N LEU A 186 -2.57 13.24 -6.29
CA LEU A 186 -2.86 12.71 -4.95
C LEU A 186 -2.20 13.55 -3.86
N TYR A 187 -0.92 13.87 -4.02
CA TYR A 187 -0.16 14.70 -3.09
C TYR A 187 -0.77 16.10 -2.93
N SER A 188 -1.14 16.75 -4.04
CA SER A 188 -1.68 18.11 -4.03
C SER A 188 -2.99 18.22 -3.23
N GLU A 189 -3.77 17.16 -3.17
CA GLU A 189 -5.00 17.08 -2.38
C GLU A 189 -4.69 16.81 -0.91
N GLU A 190 -3.80 15.86 -0.62
CA GLU A 190 -3.48 15.47 0.76
C GLU A 190 -2.68 16.53 1.52
N LYS A 191 -1.83 17.30 0.83
CA LYS A 191 -1.04 18.38 1.46
C LYS A 191 -1.89 19.53 1.99
N GLN A 192 -3.10 19.73 1.45
CA GLN A 192 -4.00 20.80 1.88
C GLN A 192 -4.74 20.49 3.19
N ARG A 193 -4.86 19.20 3.53
CA ARG A 193 -5.70 18.72 4.65
C ARG A 193 -4.92 18.06 5.78
N SER A 194 -3.65 17.74 5.56
CA SER A 194 -2.79 17.04 6.52
C SER A 194 -1.58 17.86 6.90
N ARG A 195 -1.11 17.66 8.13
CA ARG A 195 0.16 18.22 8.61
C ARG A 195 1.34 17.32 8.26
N LEU A 196 1.11 16.02 8.14
CA LEU A 196 2.08 15.06 7.66
C LEU A 196 1.53 14.31 6.45
N VAL A 197 2.26 14.28 5.34
CA VAL A 197 1.97 13.38 4.21
C VAL A 197 3.11 12.37 4.11
N VAL A 198 2.79 11.08 4.21
CA VAL A 198 3.78 10.00 4.08
C VAL A 198 3.57 9.28 2.75
N LEU A 199 4.55 9.37 1.87
CA LEU A 199 4.57 8.64 0.61
C LEU A 199 5.27 7.29 0.79
N ASN A 200 4.51 6.21 0.76
CA ASN A 200 5.04 4.85 0.62
C ASN A 200 5.39 4.60 -0.85
N THR A 201 6.59 4.11 -1.18
CA THR A 201 7.00 3.94 -2.59
C THR A 201 7.17 2.49 -3.00
N ASP A 202 7.20 2.23 -4.31
CA ASP A 202 7.58 0.92 -4.84
C ASP A 202 9.04 0.53 -4.50
N GLY A 203 9.39 -0.74 -4.68
CA GLY A 203 10.74 -1.25 -4.46
C GLY A 203 11.73 -1.12 -5.63
N TRP A 204 11.40 -0.36 -6.68
CA TRP A 204 12.23 -0.25 -7.88
C TRP A 204 13.36 0.77 -7.69
N ILE A 205 14.51 0.30 -7.21
CA ILE A 205 15.68 1.12 -6.87
C ILE A 205 16.89 0.89 -7.78
N SER A 206 16.84 -0.12 -8.65
CA SER A 206 17.93 -0.51 -9.53
C SER A 206 17.45 -0.85 -10.95
N GLY A 207 18.39 -0.86 -11.89
CA GLY A 207 18.13 -0.99 -13.33
C GLY A 207 17.82 0.35 -14.00
N ASP A 208 17.59 0.28 -15.32
CA ASP A 208 17.61 1.45 -16.19
C ASP A 208 16.63 2.54 -15.78
N GLY A 209 17.18 3.67 -15.32
CA GLY A 209 16.44 4.86 -14.92
C GLY A 209 15.66 4.74 -13.61
N ALA A 210 15.92 3.73 -12.79
CA ALA A 210 15.31 3.61 -11.45
C ALA A 210 15.71 4.78 -10.55
N GLU A 211 17.00 5.12 -10.52
CA GLU A 211 17.52 6.23 -9.71
C GLU A 211 16.89 7.57 -10.12
N ALA A 212 16.93 7.90 -11.42
CA ALA A 212 16.34 9.13 -11.95
C ALA A 212 14.82 9.20 -11.68
N TYR A 213 14.12 8.07 -11.77
CA TYR A 213 12.71 7.98 -11.42
C TYR A 213 12.47 8.27 -9.94
N LYS A 214 13.24 7.68 -9.02
CA LYS A 214 13.08 7.91 -7.58
C LYS A 214 13.35 9.37 -7.21
N VAL A 215 14.39 9.98 -7.76
CA VAL A 215 14.67 11.41 -7.58
C VAL A 215 13.51 12.27 -8.11
N SER A 216 13.00 11.95 -9.31
CA SER A 216 11.87 12.67 -9.90
C SER A 216 10.59 12.50 -9.08
N LEU A 217 10.35 11.33 -8.50
CA LEU A 217 9.21 11.01 -7.66
C LEU A 217 9.22 11.84 -6.37
N VAL A 218 10.36 11.91 -5.69
CA VAL A 218 10.54 12.70 -4.46
C VAL A 218 10.31 14.19 -4.75
N LYS A 219 10.83 14.69 -5.88
CA LYS A 219 10.59 16.07 -6.33
C LYS A 219 9.13 16.32 -6.72
N ALA A 220 8.48 15.36 -7.37
CA ALA A 220 7.10 15.48 -7.83
C ALA A 220 6.11 15.63 -6.67
N VAL A 221 6.42 15.08 -5.50
CA VAL A 221 5.62 15.28 -4.28
C VAL A 221 6.20 16.33 -3.35
N GLU A 222 7.15 17.15 -3.83
CA GLU A 222 7.77 18.24 -3.06
C GLU A 222 8.24 17.78 -1.66
N ALA A 223 8.74 16.54 -1.54
CA ALA A 223 9.09 15.99 -0.23
C ALA A 223 10.19 16.82 0.44
N GLU A 224 10.05 17.09 1.73
CA GLU A 224 11.05 17.78 2.54
C GLU A 224 12.01 16.80 3.23
N VAL A 225 11.58 15.55 3.43
CA VAL A 225 12.41 14.49 4.02
C VAL A 225 12.30 13.21 3.19
N ALA A 226 13.44 12.62 2.83
CA ALA A 226 13.49 11.25 2.33
C ALA A 226 14.01 10.31 3.42
N VAL A 227 13.22 9.30 3.77
CA VAL A 227 13.63 8.22 4.65
C VAL A 227 14.03 7.02 3.80
N GLY A 228 15.31 6.67 3.81
CA GLY A 228 15.86 5.54 3.07
C GLY A 228 16.01 4.31 3.97
N LEU A 229 15.26 3.24 3.70
CA LEU A 229 15.44 1.94 4.33
C LEU A 229 16.31 1.04 3.45
N GLN A 230 17.41 0.52 4.01
CA GLN A 230 18.35 -0.33 3.29
C GLN A 230 19.05 -1.32 4.23
N THR A 231 19.63 -2.37 3.64
CA THR A 231 20.37 -3.41 4.37
C THR A 231 21.88 -3.25 4.23
N SER A 232 22.34 -2.91 3.03
CA SER A 232 23.76 -2.94 2.66
C SER A 232 24.16 -1.79 1.74
N GLY A 233 23.51 -0.63 1.85
CA GLY A 233 23.83 0.56 1.05
C GLY A 233 23.23 0.55 -0.36
N GLU A 234 22.30 -0.38 -0.66
CA GLU A 234 21.74 -0.54 -2.01
C GLU A 234 20.95 0.67 -2.51
N LEU A 235 20.60 1.61 -1.62
CA LEU A 235 19.85 2.82 -1.94
C LEU A 235 20.75 4.06 -2.07
N GLU A 236 22.04 3.98 -1.72
CA GLU A 236 22.93 5.15 -1.65
C GLU A 236 22.96 5.99 -2.93
N PRO A 237 23.03 5.43 -4.16
CA PRO A 237 23.00 6.26 -5.38
C PRO A 237 21.78 7.19 -5.47
N VAL A 238 20.63 6.76 -4.94
CA VAL A 238 19.42 7.59 -4.87
C VAL A 238 19.55 8.61 -3.74
N LEU A 239 19.99 8.19 -2.57
CA LEU A 239 20.07 9.04 -1.37
C LEU A 239 21.10 10.17 -1.53
N GLU A 240 22.30 9.85 -1.99
CA GLU A 240 23.38 10.82 -2.23
C GLU A 240 22.93 11.88 -3.25
N ARG A 241 22.21 11.47 -4.30
CA ARG A 241 21.69 12.41 -5.30
C ARG A 241 20.58 13.31 -4.75
N LEU A 242 19.78 12.83 -3.81
CA LEU A 242 18.78 13.65 -3.12
C LEU A 242 19.44 14.64 -2.16
N GLU A 243 20.46 14.21 -1.40
CA GLU A 243 21.23 15.09 -0.51
C GLU A 243 22.00 16.16 -1.28
N ALA A 244 22.66 15.79 -2.39
CA ALA A 244 23.31 16.75 -3.28
C ALA A 244 22.31 17.76 -3.87
N GLY A 245 21.04 17.40 -3.95
CA GLY A 245 19.92 18.29 -4.29
C GLY A 245 19.37 19.12 -3.13
N GLY A 246 19.99 19.06 -1.94
CA GLY A 246 19.60 19.81 -0.75
C GLY A 246 18.49 19.18 0.09
N LEU A 247 18.07 17.94 -0.20
CA LEU A 247 17.02 17.27 0.55
C LEU A 247 17.55 16.71 1.88
N GLN A 248 16.75 16.81 2.95
CA GLN A 248 17.05 16.12 4.19
C GLN A 248 16.86 14.61 4.01
N VAL A 249 17.93 13.84 4.14
CA VAL A 249 17.88 12.37 4.08
C VAL A 249 18.08 11.74 5.45
N VAL A 250 17.26 10.74 5.75
CA VAL A 250 17.35 9.90 6.96
C VAL A 250 17.59 8.45 6.53
N ARG A 251 18.81 7.96 6.75
CA ARG A 251 19.18 6.56 6.50
C ARG A 251 18.76 5.70 7.69
N LEU A 252 17.94 4.69 7.45
CA LEU A 252 17.45 3.76 8.46
C LEU A 252 17.82 2.32 8.09
N PRO A 253 18.11 1.47 9.09
CA PRO A 253 18.25 0.05 8.85
C PRO A 253 16.90 -0.55 8.45
N ALA A 254 16.93 -1.52 7.55
CA ALA A 254 15.81 -2.45 7.38
C ALA A 254 15.49 -3.14 8.73
N SER A 255 14.22 -3.49 8.97
CA SER A 255 13.90 -4.22 10.20
C SER A 255 14.56 -5.60 10.18
N PRO A 256 15.20 -6.05 11.28
CA PRO A 256 15.95 -7.30 11.31
C PRO A 256 15.06 -8.54 11.13
N LYS A 257 13.74 -8.37 11.17
CA LYS A 257 12.75 -9.45 11.03
C LYS A 257 11.96 -9.35 9.73
N VAL A 258 12.36 -8.49 8.79
CA VAL A 258 11.73 -8.47 7.48
C VAL A 258 12.11 -9.74 6.72
N ARG A 259 11.10 -10.44 6.24
CA ARG A 259 11.27 -11.67 5.46
C ARG A 259 11.20 -11.33 3.98
N ALA A 260 12.20 -11.78 3.22
CA ALA A 260 12.13 -11.77 1.76
C ALA A 260 10.90 -12.56 1.29
N ARG A 261 10.15 -11.99 0.34
CA ARG A 261 8.95 -12.62 -0.21
C ARG A 261 9.24 -13.20 -1.58
N SER A 262 8.73 -14.41 -1.83
CA SER A 262 8.84 -15.01 -3.15
C SER A 262 7.93 -14.30 -4.16
N ARG A 263 8.18 -14.50 -5.46
CA ARG A 263 7.30 -13.99 -6.54
C ARG A 263 5.86 -14.48 -6.40
N GLY A 264 5.67 -15.71 -5.93
CA GLY A 264 4.34 -16.30 -5.69
C GLY A 264 3.61 -15.64 -4.52
N GLU A 265 4.31 -15.39 -3.41
CA GLU A 265 3.74 -14.70 -2.24
C GLU A 265 3.34 -13.27 -2.59
N ARG A 266 4.19 -12.58 -3.35
CA ARG A 266 3.90 -11.26 -3.92
C ARG A 266 2.64 -11.30 -4.80
N ARG A 267 2.54 -12.24 -5.72
CA ARG A 267 1.32 -12.41 -6.54
C ARG A 267 0.08 -12.66 -5.67
N GLY A 268 0.22 -13.45 -4.62
CA GLY A 268 -0.87 -13.74 -3.70
C GLY A 268 -1.31 -12.52 -2.87
N LEU A 269 -0.39 -11.64 -2.45
CA LEU A 269 -0.75 -10.37 -1.79
C LEU A 269 -1.53 -9.44 -2.73
N ARG A 270 -1.06 -9.30 -3.97
CA ARG A 270 -1.77 -8.62 -5.07
C ARG A 270 -3.19 -9.14 -5.24
N TRP A 271 -3.33 -10.46 -5.28
CA TRP A 271 -4.63 -11.10 -5.41
C TRP A 271 -5.56 -10.78 -4.23
N GLN A 272 -5.05 -10.76 -2.99
CA GLN A 272 -5.86 -10.38 -1.83
C GLN A 272 -6.39 -8.94 -1.97
N SER A 273 -5.58 -7.99 -2.46
CA SER A 273 -6.02 -6.62 -2.72
C SER A 273 -7.08 -6.54 -3.81
N TYR A 274 -6.93 -7.31 -4.90
CA TYR A 274 -7.99 -7.42 -5.91
C TYR A 274 -9.26 -8.06 -5.37
N ALA A 275 -9.16 -9.14 -4.60
CA ALA A 275 -10.31 -9.83 -4.02
C ALA A 275 -11.09 -8.91 -3.07
N LYS A 276 -10.40 -8.11 -2.25
CA LYS A 276 -11.04 -7.06 -1.43
C LYS A 276 -11.79 -6.06 -2.31
N TYR A 277 -11.13 -5.54 -3.35
CA TYR A 277 -11.71 -4.50 -4.20
C TYR A 277 -12.91 -5.00 -5.03
N PHE A 278 -12.83 -6.21 -5.57
CA PHE A 278 -13.86 -6.82 -6.43
C PHE A 278 -14.90 -7.65 -5.67
N ALA A 279 -14.90 -7.64 -4.33
CA ALA A 279 -15.81 -8.45 -3.51
C ALA A 279 -17.30 -8.23 -3.87
N GLU A 280 -17.67 -6.99 -4.18
CA GLU A 280 -19.04 -6.60 -4.57
C GLU A 280 -19.19 -6.33 -6.08
N ALA A 281 -18.25 -6.81 -6.89
CA ALA A 281 -18.25 -6.53 -8.31
C ALA A 281 -19.34 -7.30 -9.07
N SER A 282 -19.89 -6.67 -10.10
CA SER A 282 -20.88 -7.27 -10.99
C SER A 282 -20.46 -7.13 -12.45
N THR A 283 -21.01 -7.97 -13.32
CA THR A 283 -20.76 -7.86 -14.76
C THR A 283 -21.63 -6.75 -15.34
N ARG A 284 -20.99 -5.79 -16.01
CA ARG A 284 -21.63 -4.70 -16.75
C ARG A 284 -21.32 -4.83 -18.24
N SER A 285 -22.33 -4.59 -19.07
CA SER A 285 -22.16 -4.47 -20.52
C SER A 285 -22.18 -2.99 -20.88
N LEU A 286 -21.05 -2.46 -21.34
CA LEU A 286 -20.90 -1.07 -21.77
C LEU A 286 -21.04 -0.99 -23.29
N SER A 287 -21.86 -0.05 -23.78
CA SER A 287 -21.97 0.26 -25.20
C SER A 287 -20.84 1.19 -25.62
N LEU A 288 -20.07 0.81 -26.63
CA LEU A 288 -18.95 1.61 -27.15
C LEU A 288 -19.42 2.85 -27.92
N GLN A 289 -20.71 2.93 -28.26
CA GLN A 289 -21.32 4.14 -28.83
C GLN A 289 -21.49 5.25 -27.77
N GLN A 290 -21.56 4.87 -26.49
CA GLN A 290 -21.82 5.78 -25.37
C GLN A 290 -20.60 6.01 -24.49
N VAL A 291 -19.55 5.21 -24.67
CA VAL A 291 -18.35 5.21 -23.83
C VAL A 291 -17.13 5.45 -24.70
N LYS A 292 -16.37 6.50 -24.39
CA LYS A 292 -15.07 6.74 -25.02
C LYS A 292 -14.08 5.66 -24.58
N VAL A 293 -13.32 5.10 -25.51
CA VAL A 293 -12.25 4.15 -25.21
C VAL A 293 -10.89 4.81 -25.43
N SER A 294 -9.98 4.64 -24.47
CA SER A 294 -8.61 5.14 -24.52
C SER A 294 -7.62 4.11 -23.96
N GLY A 295 -6.31 4.40 -23.99
CA GLY A 295 -5.28 3.49 -23.50
C GLY A 295 -4.80 2.50 -24.58
N LEU A 296 -4.62 1.22 -24.22
CA LEU A 296 -4.14 0.20 -25.15
C LEU A 296 -5.16 -0.13 -26.27
N PRO A 297 -4.72 -0.59 -27.46
CA PRO A 297 -5.53 -0.61 -28.68
C PRO A 297 -6.75 -1.55 -28.67
N GLU A 298 -6.70 -2.66 -27.92
CA GLU A 298 -7.82 -3.59 -27.83
C GLU A 298 -7.90 -4.25 -26.44
N PRO A 299 -9.06 -4.21 -25.76
CA PRO A 299 -9.19 -4.79 -24.43
C PRO A 299 -9.26 -6.32 -24.57
N LYS A 300 -8.14 -6.97 -24.25
CA LYS A 300 -8.10 -8.43 -24.14
C LYS A 300 -8.76 -8.89 -22.85
N PRO A 301 -9.36 -10.09 -22.83
CA PRO A 301 -9.81 -10.70 -21.58
C PRO A 301 -8.71 -10.69 -20.50
N GLY A 302 -9.04 -10.24 -19.29
CA GLY A 302 -8.08 -10.06 -18.19
C GLY A 302 -7.35 -8.71 -18.18
N ALA A 303 -7.59 -7.82 -19.15
CA ALA A 303 -7.11 -6.44 -19.10
C ALA A 303 -7.72 -5.69 -17.92
N ILE A 304 -6.90 -4.99 -17.15
CA ILE A 304 -7.39 -4.04 -16.15
C ILE A 304 -7.84 -2.76 -16.86
N LEU A 305 -8.97 -2.22 -16.43
CA LEU A 305 -9.62 -1.06 -17.00
C LEU A 305 -9.79 0.00 -15.92
N ALA A 306 -9.62 1.27 -16.25
CA ALA A 306 -10.16 2.37 -15.46
C ALA A 306 -11.48 2.85 -16.04
N LEU A 307 -12.44 3.14 -15.16
CA LEU A 307 -13.76 3.65 -15.54
C LEU A 307 -13.89 5.07 -15.02
N TYR A 308 -14.22 6.01 -15.91
CA TYR A 308 -14.29 7.43 -15.63
C TYR A 308 -15.69 7.99 -15.88
N ALA A 309 -16.08 8.98 -15.07
CA ALA A 309 -17.27 9.80 -15.29
C ALA A 309 -16.92 11.18 -15.88
N PRO A 310 -17.80 11.75 -16.73
CA PRO A 310 -17.79 13.18 -17.03
C PRO A 310 -18.45 14.00 -15.91
N PRO A 311 -18.19 15.31 -15.82
CA PRO A 311 -17.14 16.04 -16.51
C PRO A 311 -15.75 15.81 -15.87
N GLY A 312 -14.67 16.13 -16.58
CA GLY A 312 -13.32 16.20 -15.98
C GLY A 312 -12.61 14.85 -15.72
N ARG A 313 -13.04 13.75 -16.36
CA ARG A 313 -12.37 12.43 -16.30
C ARG A 313 -12.12 11.97 -14.85
N LYS A 314 -13.15 12.06 -14.00
CA LYS A 314 -13.10 11.60 -12.60
C LYS A 314 -13.07 10.08 -12.54
N LEU A 315 -12.06 9.49 -11.91
CA LEU A 315 -11.98 8.03 -11.73
C LEU A 315 -13.12 7.56 -10.83
N LEU A 316 -13.96 6.67 -11.35
CA LEU A 316 -15.00 5.98 -10.56
C LEU A 316 -14.45 4.73 -9.89
N GLY A 317 -13.47 4.09 -10.52
CA GLY A 317 -12.86 2.86 -10.06
C GLY A 317 -12.25 2.08 -11.21
N ILE A 318 -11.90 0.82 -10.94
CA ILE A 318 -11.33 -0.09 -11.92
C ILE A 318 -12.27 -1.26 -12.22
N GLY A 319 -12.00 -1.92 -13.34
CA GLY A 319 -12.71 -3.10 -13.80
C GLY A 319 -11.77 -4.08 -14.50
N VAL A 320 -12.25 -5.28 -14.77
CA VAL A 320 -11.55 -6.27 -15.58
C VAL A 320 -12.35 -6.55 -16.84
N ALA A 321 -11.70 -6.47 -18.00
CA ALA A 321 -12.31 -6.84 -19.27
C ALA A 321 -12.61 -8.35 -19.28
N LEU A 322 -13.87 -8.72 -19.47
CA LEU A 322 -14.29 -10.12 -19.60
C LEU A 322 -14.40 -10.53 -21.07
N ALA A 323 -15.00 -9.67 -21.88
CA ALA A 323 -15.18 -9.90 -23.31
C ALA A 323 -15.34 -8.58 -24.06
N TYR A 324 -14.79 -8.54 -25.27
CA TYR A 324 -14.92 -7.42 -26.20
C TYR A 324 -15.55 -7.94 -27.49
N ASN A 325 -16.66 -7.34 -27.91
CA ASN A 325 -17.32 -7.68 -29.17
C ASN A 325 -17.37 -6.45 -30.06
N ARG A 326 -16.48 -6.41 -31.04
CA ARG A 326 -16.39 -5.32 -32.01
C ARG A 326 -17.63 -5.20 -32.90
N LYS A 327 -18.23 -6.32 -33.32
CA LYS A 327 -19.42 -6.31 -34.19
C LYS A 327 -20.66 -5.77 -33.48
N ARG A 328 -20.81 -6.06 -32.19
CA ARG A 328 -21.91 -5.58 -31.35
C ARG A 328 -21.60 -4.27 -30.65
N GLU A 329 -20.38 -3.75 -30.80
CA GLU A 329 -19.89 -2.55 -30.13
C GLU A 329 -20.12 -2.61 -28.60
N THR A 330 -19.83 -3.76 -27.99
CA THR A 330 -20.03 -3.97 -26.55
C THR A 330 -18.75 -4.42 -25.85
N LEU A 331 -18.50 -3.87 -24.67
CA LEU A 331 -17.45 -4.31 -23.74
C LEU A 331 -18.09 -4.83 -22.44
N LYS A 332 -17.85 -6.10 -22.12
CA LYS A 332 -18.24 -6.70 -20.84
C LYS A 332 -17.12 -6.52 -19.81
N VAL A 333 -17.46 -5.94 -18.66
CA VAL A 333 -16.53 -5.59 -17.59
C VAL A 333 -17.02 -6.16 -16.27
N LEU A 334 -16.13 -6.79 -15.49
CA LEU A 334 -16.39 -7.04 -14.07
C LEU A 334 -15.91 -5.82 -13.26
N THR A 335 -16.80 -5.15 -12.53
CA THR A 335 -16.43 -3.96 -11.75
C THR A 335 -17.39 -3.73 -10.57
N PRO A 336 -16.92 -3.17 -9.44
CA PRO A 336 -17.79 -2.64 -8.39
C PRO A 336 -18.41 -1.29 -8.76
N VAL A 337 -17.95 -0.63 -9.83
CA VAL A 337 -18.44 0.69 -10.25
C VAL A 337 -19.91 0.62 -10.67
N LYS A 338 -20.73 1.39 -9.96
CA LYS A 338 -22.16 1.63 -10.27
C LYS A 338 -22.32 2.97 -10.99
N GLY A 339 -23.44 3.17 -11.67
CA GLY A 339 -23.77 4.45 -12.34
C GLY A 339 -23.15 4.62 -13.74
N PHE A 340 -23.29 5.81 -14.30
CA PHE A 340 -22.87 6.13 -15.66
C PHE A 340 -21.35 6.15 -15.82
N VAL A 341 -20.85 5.53 -16.89
CA VAL A 341 -19.43 5.50 -17.27
C VAL A 341 -19.33 6.21 -18.61
N GLY A 342 -18.53 7.27 -18.70
CA GLY A 342 -18.34 8.02 -19.94
C GLY A 342 -17.03 7.70 -20.67
N GLU A 343 -16.02 7.21 -19.96
CA GLU A 343 -14.76 6.76 -20.58
C GLU A 343 -14.24 5.50 -19.90
N VAL A 344 -13.67 4.59 -20.71
CA VAL A 344 -12.90 3.43 -20.27
C VAL A 344 -11.48 3.55 -20.80
N GLU A 345 -10.51 3.54 -19.90
CA GLU A 345 -9.09 3.47 -20.26
C GLU A 345 -8.58 2.03 -20.08
N ILE A 346 -8.00 1.47 -21.14
CA ILE A 346 -7.48 0.10 -21.16
C ILE A 346 -6.02 0.09 -20.69
N GLY A 347 -5.75 -0.62 -19.60
CA GLY A 347 -4.41 -0.91 -19.08
C GLY A 347 -3.92 -2.31 -19.45
N GLU A 348 -2.87 -2.75 -18.76
CA GLU A 348 -2.19 -4.02 -18.99
C GLU A 348 -3.08 -5.25 -18.73
N VAL A 349 -2.82 -6.33 -19.46
CA VAL A 349 -3.39 -7.65 -19.17
C VAL A 349 -2.61 -8.28 -18.03
N LEU A 350 -3.29 -8.57 -16.93
CA LEU A 350 -2.63 -9.11 -15.76
C LEU A 350 -2.69 -10.64 -15.75
N PRO A 351 -1.54 -11.33 -15.55
CA PRO A 351 -1.52 -12.79 -15.45
C PRO A 351 -2.22 -13.28 -14.18
N ASP A 352 -2.50 -12.37 -13.24
CA ASP A 352 -3.22 -12.61 -11.99
C ASP A 352 -4.72 -12.91 -12.23
N PHE A 353 -5.24 -12.57 -13.41
CA PHE A 353 -6.63 -12.79 -13.80
C PHE A 353 -6.73 -13.92 -14.83
N THR A 354 -7.32 -15.04 -14.42
CA THR A 354 -7.75 -16.09 -15.34
C THR A 354 -9.26 -16.18 -15.41
N LEU A 355 -9.75 -16.39 -16.62
CA LEU A 355 -11.17 -16.61 -16.86
C LEU A 355 -11.49 -18.10 -16.72
N ALA A 356 -12.46 -18.43 -15.86
CA ALA A 356 -13.12 -19.73 -15.92
C ALA A 356 -14.50 -19.56 -16.53
N GLY A 357 -14.62 -19.93 -17.81
CA GLY A 357 -15.86 -19.72 -18.58
C GLY A 357 -16.13 -18.25 -18.91
N SER A 358 -17.33 -17.96 -19.41
CA SER A 358 -17.69 -16.68 -20.04
C SER A 358 -18.01 -15.52 -19.08
N SER A 359 -17.90 -15.69 -17.77
CA SER A 359 -18.40 -14.69 -16.80
C SER A 359 -17.88 -14.75 -15.36
N ARG A 360 -16.92 -15.64 -15.02
CA ARG A 360 -16.37 -15.71 -13.66
C ARG A 360 -14.85 -15.66 -13.67
N LEU A 361 -14.31 -14.68 -12.94
CA LEU A 361 -12.91 -14.65 -12.53
C LEU A 361 -12.67 -15.84 -11.58
N ARG A 362 -11.79 -16.77 -11.97
CA ARG A 362 -11.31 -17.84 -11.09
C ARG A 362 -9.81 -17.96 -11.26
N LEU A 363 -9.12 -18.20 -10.15
CA LEU A 363 -7.67 -18.34 -10.05
C LEU A 363 -7.06 -19.35 -11.04
N GLN A 364 -5.90 -19.00 -11.58
CA GLN A 364 -4.85 -19.97 -11.90
C GLN A 364 -4.16 -20.24 -10.57
N ARG A 365 -4.23 -21.50 -10.13
CA ARG A 365 -3.53 -21.96 -8.93
C ARG A 365 -2.03 -21.97 -9.16
#